data_AF-A0AAV1EX07-F1
#
_entry.id   AF-A0AAV1EX07-F1
#
_cell.length_a   1.000
_cell.length_b   1.000
_cell.length_c   1.000
_cell.angle_alpha   90.00
_cell.angle_beta   90.00
_cell.angle_gamma   90.00
#
_symmetry.space_group_name_H-M   'P 1'
#
loop_
_entity.id
_entity.type
_entity.pdbx_description
1 polymer ?
#
loop_
_entity_poly.entity_id
_entity_poly.type
_entity_poly.pdbx_seq_one_letter_code
_entity_poly.pdbx_strand_id
1 'polypeptide(L)'
;MGTRVFEKPMSNSVSNGGARIIVEDDDEILSPTDLSEMLAEGTKESHDRAENCQFVKDFLRGRIKRELFKLGTAALYFVYSAMEEETEKNQDHPLIAPIFFPTELHRREALARDLEYFYGEDWEGQISLSAGTKPYVDRIHEVGAQDPVLLVAHSYTRYMGDLSGGQILKKVAQRALKLPHTGEGINFYQFEGIHSHKGFKQLYRSRMNELELDAETKQRIVDESNRAFGFNMMVFTELEEIGKTIKEEVKDAGFGHSHAEIMEGGDINKCPYYAAKMAASGNPTHLCQLAMMLLKHPPCQVALAAWVAFLAGFTAWYLF
;
A
#
# COMPACT_ATOMS: atom_id res chain seq x y z
N MET A 1 -46.89 -26.59 31.70
CA MET A 1 -47.55 -25.40 31.13
C MET A 1 -47.03 -24.17 31.86
N GLY A 2 -46.51 -23.18 31.13
CA GLY A 2 -46.31 -21.82 31.67
C GLY A 2 -44.87 -21.29 31.73
N THR A 3 -44.22 -21.17 30.57
CA THR A 3 -42.97 -20.43 30.33
C THR A 3 -43.11 -18.95 30.76
N ARG A 4 -42.10 -18.37 31.43
CA ARG A 4 -41.91 -16.91 31.47
C ARG A 4 -40.52 -16.56 30.96
N VAL A 5 -40.53 -15.89 29.82
CA VAL A 5 -39.40 -15.28 29.13
C VAL A 5 -39.01 -14.00 29.88
N PHE A 6 -37.72 -13.82 30.15
CA PHE A 6 -37.16 -12.53 30.58
C PHE A 6 -36.50 -11.87 29.37
N GLU A 7 -37.09 -10.77 28.90
CA GLU A 7 -36.49 -9.87 27.93
C GLU A 7 -35.35 -9.07 28.59
N LYS A 8 -34.23 -8.92 27.86
CA LYS A 8 -33.09 -8.08 28.24
C LYS A 8 -33.09 -6.83 27.33
N PRO A 9 -32.74 -5.63 27.84
CA PRO A 9 -33.01 -4.39 27.12
C PRO A 9 -31.99 -4.12 26.00
N MET A 10 -32.48 -3.53 24.91
CA MET A 10 -31.71 -3.05 23.77
C MET A 10 -30.80 -1.89 24.17
N SER A 11 -29.49 -2.02 23.92
CA SER A 11 -28.54 -0.92 23.96
C SER A 11 -28.45 -0.24 22.59
N ASN A 12 -28.91 1.00 22.49
CA ASN A 12 -28.65 1.87 21.35
C ASN A 12 -27.17 2.31 21.35
N SER A 13 -26.39 1.83 20.39
CA SER A 13 -25.09 2.41 20.04
C SER A 13 -25.17 3.02 18.64
N VAL A 14 -24.99 4.34 18.60
CA VAL A 14 -24.97 5.20 17.41
C VAL A 14 -23.84 4.80 16.48
N SER A 15 -24.17 4.56 15.21
CA SER A 15 -23.24 4.28 14.11
C SER A 15 -22.48 5.54 13.71
N ASN A 16 -21.16 5.56 13.89
CA ASN A 16 -20.30 6.56 13.28
C ASN A 16 -19.74 6.00 11.95
N GLY A 17 -20.14 6.63 10.85
CA GLY A 17 -19.84 6.18 9.48
C GLY A 17 -18.37 6.33 9.11
N GLY A 18 -17.62 5.23 9.18
CA GLY A 18 -16.43 5.02 8.38
C GLY A 18 -16.80 4.13 7.20
N ALA A 19 -16.42 4.51 5.97
CA ALA A 19 -16.68 3.71 4.78
C ALA A 19 -16.06 2.32 4.93
N ARG A 20 -16.90 1.30 5.18
CA ARG A 20 -16.53 -0.10 5.08
C ARG A 20 -16.39 -0.43 3.60
N ILE A 21 -15.21 -0.89 3.20
CA ILE A 21 -15.02 -1.55 1.91
C ILE A 21 -15.77 -2.89 2.02
N ILE A 22 -16.94 -2.98 1.40
CA ILE A 22 -17.65 -4.24 1.23
C ILE A 22 -16.92 -4.98 0.11
N VAL A 23 -16.26 -6.07 0.47
CA VAL A 23 -15.78 -7.05 -0.51
C VAL A 23 -16.98 -7.93 -0.82
N GLU A 24 -17.45 -7.89 -2.06
CA GLU A 24 -18.40 -8.88 -2.55
C GLU A 24 -17.65 -10.22 -2.63
N ASP A 25 -17.93 -11.12 -1.69
CA ASP A 25 -17.39 -12.48 -1.61
C ASP A 25 -18.23 -13.40 -2.51
N ASP A 26 -17.56 -14.15 -3.39
CA ASP A 26 -18.15 -15.32 -4.02
C ASP A 26 -18.05 -16.46 -2.98
N ASP A 27 -19.21 -17.02 -2.61
CA ASP A 27 -19.39 -17.94 -1.47
C ASP A 27 -18.73 -19.32 -1.69
N GLU A 28 -17.41 -19.42 -1.46
CA GLU A 28 -16.83 -20.66 -0.94
C GLU A 28 -17.30 -20.76 0.53
N ILE A 29 -18.04 -21.83 0.89
CA ILE A 29 -18.49 -22.01 2.28
C ILE A 29 -17.27 -22.37 3.13
N LEU A 30 -16.60 -21.33 3.65
CA LEU A 30 -15.46 -21.48 4.54
C LEU A 30 -15.93 -21.96 5.92
N SER A 31 -15.30 -23.03 6.41
CA SER A 31 -15.52 -23.52 7.76
C SER A 31 -14.73 -22.65 8.75
N PRO A 32 -15.28 -22.34 9.94
CA PRO A 32 -14.51 -21.69 11.02
C PRO A 32 -13.25 -22.46 11.45
N THR A 33 -13.15 -23.75 11.09
CA THR A 33 -12.01 -24.62 11.37
C THR A 33 -11.04 -24.75 10.18
N ASP A 34 -11.30 -24.05 9.08
CA ASP A 34 -10.38 -23.94 7.96
C ASP A 34 -9.14 -23.15 8.39
N LEU A 35 -7.97 -23.58 7.92
CA LEU A 35 -6.71 -22.97 8.33
C LEU A 35 -6.67 -21.48 7.94
N SER A 36 -7.23 -21.11 6.78
CA SER A 36 -7.31 -19.72 6.35
C SER A 36 -8.09 -18.82 7.31
N GLU A 37 -9.21 -19.33 7.84
CA GLU A 37 -10.07 -18.60 8.78
C GLU A 37 -9.45 -18.55 10.18
N MET A 38 -8.87 -19.66 10.63
CA MET A 38 -8.11 -19.70 11.88
C MET A 38 -6.95 -18.72 11.89
N LEU A 39 -6.23 -18.61 10.78
CA LEU A 39 -5.15 -17.63 10.61
C LEU A 39 -5.66 -16.20 10.59
N ALA A 40 -6.73 -15.92 9.83
CA ALA A 40 -7.30 -14.58 9.72
C ALA A 40 -7.80 -14.08 11.08
N GLU A 41 -8.58 -14.88 11.81
CA GLU A 41 -9.09 -14.49 13.13
C GLU A 41 -7.97 -14.50 14.17
N GLY A 42 -7.14 -15.55 14.21
CA GLY A 42 -6.10 -15.75 15.21
C GLY A 42 -4.95 -14.74 15.12
N THR A 43 -4.76 -14.07 13.99
CA THR A 43 -3.71 -13.04 13.82
C THR A 43 -4.25 -11.60 13.78
N LYS A 44 -5.57 -11.42 13.88
CA LYS A 44 -6.23 -10.12 13.76
C LYS A 44 -5.66 -9.06 14.70
N GLU A 45 -5.45 -9.38 15.98
CA GLU A 45 -4.87 -8.42 16.92
C GLU A 45 -3.41 -8.05 16.56
N SER A 46 -2.63 -9.03 16.08
CA SER A 46 -1.25 -8.80 15.67
C SER A 46 -1.19 -7.94 14.39
N HIS A 47 -2.10 -8.17 13.46
CA HIS A 47 -2.29 -7.33 12.28
C HIS A 47 -2.67 -5.89 12.68
N ASP A 48 -3.67 -5.74 13.56
CA ASP A 48 -4.11 -4.43 14.05
C ASP A 48 -2.97 -3.67 14.74
N ARG A 49 -2.15 -4.35 15.55
CA ARG A 49 -0.96 -3.73 16.17
C ARG A 49 0.08 -3.31 15.13
N ALA A 50 0.31 -4.12 14.11
CA ALA A 50 1.26 -3.81 13.05
C ALA A 50 0.85 -2.58 12.24
N GLU A 51 -0.42 -2.50 11.83
CA GLU A 51 -0.94 -1.31 11.13
C GLU A 51 -0.92 -0.05 12.01
N ASN A 52 -1.04 -0.23 13.32
CA ASN A 52 -1.08 0.88 14.28
C ASN A 52 0.29 1.33 14.79
N CYS A 53 1.39 0.69 14.40
CA CYS A 53 2.72 1.14 14.79
C CYS A 53 3.08 2.48 14.12
N GLN A 54 3.93 3.27 14.77
CA GLN A 54 4.23 4.63 14.33
C GLN A 54 4.93 4.65 12.97
N PHE A 55 5.86 3.73 12.74
CA PHE A 55 6.52 3.54 11.45
C PHE A 55 5.52 3.36 10.29
N VAL A 56 4.56 2.42 10.41
CA VAL A 56 3.56 2.15 9.37
C VAL A 56 2.61 3.34 9.18
N LYS A 57 2.18 3.97 10.27
CA LYS A 57 1.36 5.20 10.21
C LYS A 57 2.06 6.33 9.48
N ASP A 58 3.35 6.51 9.69
CA ASP A 58 4.16 7.53 9.03
C ASP A 58 4.39 7.20 7.56
N PHE A 59 4.68 5.93 7.26
CA PHE A 59 4.74 5.44 5.90
C PHE A 59 3.44 5.76 5.16
N LEU A 60 2.27 5.34 5.66
CA LEU A 60 0.98 5.54 4.98
C LEU A 60 0.64 7.03 4.76
N ARG A 61 1.12 7.92 5.63
CA ARG A 61 1.01 9.38 5.46
C ARG A 61 2.00 9.95 4.44
N GLY A 62 2.88 9.14 3.86
CA GLY A 62 3.95 9.55 2.95
C GLY A 62 5.14 10.18 3.67
N ARG A 63 5.26 10.02 4.99
CA ARG A 63 6.37 10.51 5.80
C ARG A 63 7.44 9.43 5.94
N ILE A 64 8.04 9.06 4.81
CA ILE A 64 9.10 8.07 4.76
C ILE A 64 10.35 8.67 4.11
N LYS A 65 11.49 8.55 4.80
CA LYS A 65 12.79 9.02 4.30
C LYS A 65 13.36 7.97 3.35
N ARG A 66 14.04 8.39 2.28
CA ARG A 66 14.64 7.46 1.29
C ARG A 66 15.59 6.47 1.96
N GLU A 67 16.49 6.94 2.81
CA GLU A 67 17.42 6.05 3.53
C GLU A 67 16.70 5.03 4.42
N LEU A 68 15.57 5.41 5.03
CA LEU A 68 14.81 4.48 5.85
C LEU A 68 14.08 3.43 5.02
N PHE A 69 13.57 3.84 3.85
CA PHE A 69 12.99 2.91 2.88
C PHE A 69 14.03 1.90 2.39
N LYS A 70 15.26 2.35 2.09
CA LYS A 70 16.38 1.49 1.70
C LYS A 70 16.68 0.41 2.75
N LEU A 71 16.77 0.80 4.02
CA LEU A 71 16.99 -0.13 5.13
C LEU A 71 15.83 -1.12 5.28
N GLY A 72 14.59 -0.67 5.12
CA GLY A 72 13.42 -1.55 5.07
C GLY A 72 13.48 -2.55 3.91
N THR A 73 13.87 -2.11 2.72
CA THR A 73 14.07 -2.98 1.55
C THR A 73 15.16 -4.03 1.81
N ALA A 74 16.27 -3.65 2.46
CA ALA A 74 17.33 -4.58 2.84
C ALA A 74 16.83 -5.63 3.86
N ALA A 75 16.07 -5.21 4.87
CA ALA A 75 15.47 -6.12 5.84
C ALA A 75 14.53 -7.13 5.16
N LEU A 76 13.70 -6.67 4.21
CA LEU A 76 12.86 -7.54 3.40
C LEU A 76 13.70 -8.51 2.57
N TYR A 77 14.76 -8.04 1.90
CA TYR A 77 15.64 -8.92 1.12
C TYR A 77 16.15 -10.12 1.93
N PHE A 78 16.65 -9.89 3.15
CA PHE A 78 17.12 -10.99 3.99
C PHE A 78 15.99 -11.93 4.44
N VAL A 79 14.84 -11.38 4.86
CA VAL A 79 13.69 -12.19 5.29
C VAL A 79 13.16 -13.06 4.16
N TYR A 80 12.97 -12.50 2.96
CA TYR A 80 12.45 -13.25 1.82
C TYR A 80 13.49 -14.23 1.27
N SER A 81 14.78 -13.87 1.28
CA SER A 81 15.84 -14.82 0.89
C SER A 81 15.81 -16.07 1.77
N ALA A 82 15.70 -15.91 3.09
CA ALA A 82 15.61 -17.04 4.00
C ALA A 82 14.31 -17.84 3.81
N MET A 83 13.17 -17.14 3.67
CA MET A 83 11.87 -17.80 3.51
C MET A 83 11.80 -18.60 2.22
N GLU A 84 12.26 -18.02 1.11
CA GLU A 84 12.26 -18.65 -0.21
C GLU A 84 13.27 -19.80 -0.26
N GLU A 85 14.47 -19.64 0.32
CA GLU A 85 15.45 -20.73 0.45
C GLU A 85 14.88 -21.93 1.21
N GLU A 86 14.27 -21.71 2.38
CA GLU A 86 13.71 -22.80 3.19
C GLU A 86 12.47 -23.43 2.55
N THR A 87 11.67 -22.65 1.83
CA THR A 87 10.52 -23.17 1.08
C THR A 87 10.99 -24.01 -0.10
N GLU A 88 12.03 -23.59 -0.83
CA GLU A 88 12.64 -24.35 -1.93
C GLU A 88 13.25 -25.68 -1.44
N LYS A 89 13.94 -25.68 -0.29
CA LYS A 89 14.46 -26.91 0.33
C LYS A 89 13.34 -27.90 0.68
N ASN A 90 12.16 -27.39 1.01
CA ASN A 90 11.00 -28.17 1.44
C ASN A 90 9.91 -28.26 0.35
N GLN A 91 10.22 -27.95 -0.92
CA GLN A 91 9.21 -27.83 -1.98
C GLN A 91 8.42 -29.12 -2.24
N ASP A 92 9.06 -30.28 -2.04
CA ASP A 92 8.43 -31.60 -2.21
C ASP A 92 7.73 -32.10 -0.93
N HIS A 93 7.82 -31.35 0.18
CA HIS A 93 7.15 -31.71 1.43
C HIS A 93 5.61 -31.64 1.23
N PRO A 94 4.83 -32.68 1.60
CA PRO A 94 3.40 -32.74 1.30
C PRO A 94 2.57 -31.55 1.81
N LEU A 95 3.02 -30.92 2.90
CA LEU A 95 2.34 -29.77 3.51
C LEU A 95 2.83 -28.40 2.99
N ILE A 96 3.86 -28.37 2.14
CA ILE A 96 4.42 -27.15 1.55
C ILE A 96 4.17 -27.09 0.04
N ALA A 97 4.29 -28.23 -0.65
CA ALA A 97 4.03 -28.32 -2.09
C ALA A 97 2.71 -27.65 -2.53
N PRO A 98 1.58 -27.76 -1.80
CA PRO A 98 0.32 -27.14 -2.21
C PRO A 98 0.32 -25.60 -2.21
N ILE A 99 1.23 -24.98 -1.44
CA ILE A 99 1.36 -23.53 -1.32
C ILE A 99 2.65 -22.99 -1.97
N PHE A 100 3.38 -23.84 -2.70
CA PHE A 100 4.64 -23.47 -3.36
C PHE A 100 4.37 -22.82 -4.71
N PHE A 101 4.43 -21.48 -4.75
CA PHE A 101 4.16 -20.66 -5.94
C PHE A 101 5.36 -19.74 -6.27
N PRO A 102 6.51 -20.29 -6.70
CA PRO A 102 7.73 -19.50 -6.86
C PRO A 102 7.61 -18.41 -7.93
N THR A 103 7.01 -18.73 -9.08
CA THR A 103 6.84 -17.77 -10.19
C THR A 103 5.95 -16.60 -9.80
N GLU A 104 4.90 -16.86 -9.04
CA GLU A 104 3.90 -15.88 -8.68
C GLU A 104 4.32 -15.06 -7.45
N LEU A 105 4.92 -15.70 -6.44
CA LEU A 105 5.13 -15.11 -5.12
C LEU A 105 6.57 -14.74 -4.78
N HIS A 106 7.61 -15.41 -5.29
CA HIS A 106 8.99 -15.12 -4.84
C HIS A 106 9.37 -13.67 -5.13
N ARG A 107 9.97 -13.02 -4.13
CA ARG A 107 10.33 -11.60 -4.09
C ARG A 107 11.83 -11.37 -4.06
N ARG A 108 12.68 -12.36 -3.75
CA ARG A 108 14.14 -12.16 -3.62
C ARG A 108 14.74 -11.43 -4.81
N GLU A 109 14.45 -11.89 -6.02
CA GLU A 109 14.98 -11.28 -7.25
C GLU A 109 14.43 -9.86 -7.51
N ALA A 110 13.18 -9.60 -7.13
CA ALA A 110 12.59 -8.27 -7.21
C ALA A 110 13.23 -7.30 -6.20
N LEU A 111 13.49 -7.80 -4.97
CA LEU A 111 14.18 -7.05 -3.92
C LEU A 111 15.63 -6.75 -4.27
N ALA A 112 16.34 -7.70 -4.91
CA ALA A 112 17.69 -7.48 -5.42
C ALA A 112 17.74 -6.31 -6.42
N ARG A 113 16.81 -6.26 -7.39
CA ARG A 113 16.69 -5.14 -8.33
C ARG A 113 16.38 -3.81 -7.63
N ASP A 114 15.55 -3.84 -6.59
CA ASP A 114 15.25 -2.64 -5.80
C ASP A 114 16.48 -2.15 -5.05
N LEU A 115 17.26 -3.06 -4.47
CA LEU A 115 18.50 -2.73 -3.78
C LEU A 115 19.57 -2.19 -4.73
N GLU A 116 19.72 -2.79 -5.91
CA GLU A 116 20.60 -2.28 -6.96
C GLU A 116 20.21 -0.86 -7.38
N TYR A 117 18.91 -0.57 -7.54
CA TYR A 117 18.43 0.78 -7.82
C TYR A 117 18.79 1.79 -6.72
N PHE A 118 18.81 1.36 -5.44
CA PHE A 118 19.05 2.24 -4.31
C PHE A 118 20.52 2.41 -3.91
N TYR A 119 21.33 1.37 -4.09
CA TYR A 119 22.71 1.30 -3.61
C TYR A 119 23.74 1.18 -4.76
N GLY A 120 23.29 0.93 -5.99
CA GLY A 120 24.14 0.69 -7.16
C GLY A 120 24.52 -0.78 -7.34
N GLU A 121 25.39 -1.06 -8.31
CA GLU A 121 25.81 -2.44 -8.67
C GLU A 121 26.42 -3.20 -7.49
N ASP A 122 27.16 -2.52 -6.61
CA ASP A 122 27.79 -3.09 -5.39
C ASP A 122 26.84 -3.03 -4.16
N TRP A 123 25.54 -3.27 -4.36
CA TRP A 123 24.56 -3.19 -3.27
C TRP A 123 24.77 -4.29 -2.22
N GLU A 124 25.21 -5.47 -2.63
CA GLU A 124 25.44 -6.62 -1.73
C GLU A 124 26.49 -6.29 -0.66
N GLY A 125 27.56 -5.58 -1.03
CA GLY A 125 28.60 -5.13 -0.10
C GLY A 125 28.19 -4.00 0.84
N GLN A 126 27.04 -3.34 0.57
CA GLN A 126 26.57 -2.17 1.31
C GLN A 126 25.44 -2.48 2.30
N ILE A 127 24.74 -3.61 2.13
CA ILE A 127 23.71 -4.03 3.07
C ILE A 127 24.25 -5.02 4.09
N SER A 128 23.63 -5.06 5.26
CA SER A 128 23.96 -6.06 6.28
C SER A 128 22.72 -6.47 7.04
N LEU A 129 22.73 -7.72 7.54
CA LEU A 129 21.64 -8.23 8.35
C LEU A 129 21.62 -7.49 9.70
N SER A 130 20.58 -6.69 9.91
CA SER A 130 20.45 -5.84 11.10
C SER A 130 20.07 -6.64 12.35
N ALA A 131 20.25 -6.03 13.53
CA ALA A 131 19.92 -6.67 14.81
C ALA A 131 18.41 -6.90 14.96
N GLY A 132 17.57 -6.01 14.41
CA GLY A 132 16.11 -6.17 14.38
C GLY A 132 15.62 -7.23 13.38
N THR A 133 16.37 -7.46 12.30
CA THR A 133 15.99 -8.43 11.25
C THR A 133 16.50 -9.84 11.54
N LYS A 134 17.69 -9.96 12.14
CA LYS A 134 18.34 -11.25 12.41
C LYS A 134 17.45 -12.28 13.12
N PRO A 135 16.69 -11.94 14.18
CA PRO A 135 15.82 -12.92 14.86
C PRO A 135 14.78 -13.54 13.93
N TYR A 136 14.30 -12.78 12.94
CA TYR A 136 13.32 -13.29 11.98
C TYR A 136 13.95 -14.31 11.03
N VAL A 137 15.09 -13.94 10.45
CA VAL A 137 15.87 -14.80 9.53
C VAL A 137 16.29 -16.09 10.23
N ASP A 138 16.82 -15.99 11.46
CA ASP A 138 17.21 -17.15 12.26
C ASP A 138 16.03 -18.08 12.49
N ARG A 139 14.85 -17.55 12.83
CA ARG A 139 13.66 -18.36 13.08
C ARG A 139 13.16 -19.05 11.82
N ILE A 140 13.22 -18.39 10.66
CA ILE A 140 12.83 -18.99 9.38
C ILE A 140 13.71 -20.20 9.06
N HIS A 141 15.03 -20.08 9.21
CA HIS A 141 15.95 -21.22 9.02
C HIS A 141 15.72 -22.32 10.07
N GLU A 142 15.45 -21.95 11.32
CA GLU A 142 15.14 -22.93 12.38
C GLU A 142 13.91 -23.77 12.02
N VAL A 143 12.80 -23.13 11.62
CA VAL A 143 11.57 -23.88 11.25
C VAL A 143 11.74 -24.64 9.95
N GLY A 144 12.42 -24.07 8.95
CA GLY A 144 12.67 -24.76 7.68
C GLY A 144 13.49 -26.04 7.83
N ALA A 145 14.41 -26.07 8.80
CA ALA A 145 15.23 -27.23 9.09
C ALA A 145 14.56 -28.24 10.05
N GLN A 146 13.80 -27.78 11.04
CA GLN A 146 13.34 -28.63 12.15
C GLN A 146 11.85 -28.97 12.09
N ASP A 147 11.03 -28.08 11.55
CA ASP A 147 9.57 -28.20 11.58
C ASP A 147 8.93 -27.49 10.36
N PRO A 148 9.14 -28.04 9.14
CA PRO A 148 8.84 -27.34 7.90
C PRO A 148 7.38 -26.92 7.74
N VAL A 149 6.43 -27.60 8.40
CA VAL A 149 5.00 -27.23 8.35
C VAL A 149 4.75 -25.80 8.81
N LEU A 150 5.59 -25.27 9.70
CA LEU A 150 5.48 -23.90 10.18
C LEU A 150 5.92 -22.85 9.14
N LEU A 151 6.55 -23.24 8.03
CA LEU A 151 6.81 -22.33 6.90
C LEU A 151 5.51 -21.81 6.26
N VAL A 152 4.40 -22.54 6.41
CA VAL A 152 3.06 -22.07 6.00
C VAL A 152 2.72 -20.75 6.71
N ALA A 153 3.07 -20.63 8.00
CA ALA A 153 2.80 -19.46 8.82
C ALA A 153 3.53 -18.21 8.29
N HIS A 154 4.82 -18.37 7.98
CA HIS A 154 5.68 -17.28 7.49
C HIS A 154 5.27 -16.84 6.08
N SER A 155 5.02 -17.81 5.19
CA SER A 155 4.54 -17.56 3.83
C SER A 155 3.19 -16.84 3.82
N TYR A 156 2.24 -17.30 4.65
CA TYR A 156 0.94 -16.64 4.81
C TYR A 156 1.10 -15.19 5.28
N THR A 157 1.81 -14.98 6.40
CA THR A 157 1.95 -13.65 7.02
C THR A 157 2.57 -12.64 6.07
N ARG A 158 3.56 -13.05 5.26
CA ARG A 158 4.24 -12.18 4.30
C ARG A 158 3.43 -11.99 3.01
N TYR A 159 3.22 -13.05 2.25
CA TYR A 159 2.66 -12.94 0.90
C TYR A 159 1.21 -12.44 0.88
N MET A 160 0.37 -12.85 1.84
CA MET A 160 -1.01 -12.36 1.90
C MET A 160 -1.07 -10.87 2.28
N GLY A 161 -0.11 -10.41 3.08
CA GLY A 161 0.09 -8.99 3.40
C GLY A 161 0.50 -8.19 2.17
N ASP A 162 1.44 -8.68 1.38
CA ASP A 162 1.94 -7.99 0.18
C ASP A 162 0.87 -7.84 -0.90
N LEU A 163 0.05 -8.88 -1.09
CA LEU A 163 -1.07 -8.88 -2.05
C LEU A 163 -2.26 -8.05 -1.57
N SER A 164 -2.25 -7.60 -0.31
CA SER A 164 -3.30 -6.79 0.31
C SER A 164 -2.81 -5.36 0.55
N GLY A 165 -2.21 -5.09 1.72
CA GLY A 165 -1.73 -3.76 2.09
C GLY A 165 -0.54 -3.28 1.25
N GLY A 166 0.26 -4.20 0.71
CA GLY A 166 1.45 -3.88 -0.11
C GLY A 166 1.14 -2.99 -1.32
N GLN A 167 -0.06 -3.10 -1.90
CA GLN A 167 -0.45 -2.28 -3.05
C GLN A 167 -0.72 -0.82 -2.69
N ILE A 168 -1.17 -0.56 -1.45
CA ILE A 168 -1.28 0.79 -0.91
C ILE A 168 0.12 1.33 -0.64
N LEU A 169 0.99 0.54 0.00
CA LEU A 169 2.37 0.92 0.29
C LEU A 169 3.16 1.26 -0.99
N LYS A 170 2.99 0.49 -2.07
CA LYS A 170 3.57 0.78 -3.40
C LYS A 170 3.28 2.21 -3.86
N LYS A 171 2.00 2.59 -3.88
CA LYS A 171 1.56 3.92 -4.33
C LYS A 171 2.11 5.03 -3.43
N VAL A 172 2.14 4.78 -2.12
CA VAL A 172 2.64 5.76 -1.16
C VAL A 172 4.16 5.94 -1.29
N ALA A 173 4.92 4.85 -1.40
CA ALA A 173 6.36 4.87 -1.61
C ALA A 173 6.73 5.60 -2.90
N GLN A 174 6.06 5.25 -4.01
CA GLN A 174 6.30 5.87 -5.32
C GLN A 174 6.12 7.40 -5.26
N ARG A 175 5.04 7.86 -4.64
CA ARG A 175 4.76 9.28 -4.47
C ARG A 175 5.74 9.97 -3.51
N ALA A 176 5.94 9.40 -2.32
CA ALA A 176 6.73 10.02 -1.25
C ALA A 176 8.21 10.14 -1.61
N LEU A 177 8.75 9.11 -2.28
CA LEU A 177 10.16 9.03 -2.66
C LEU A 177 10.43 9.48 -4.09
N LYS A 178 9.40 9.97 -4.80
CA LYS A 178 9.46 10.42 -6.20
C LYS A 178 10.09 9.36 -7.11
N LEU A 179 9.66 8.11 -6.96
CA LEU A 179 10.19 7.00 -7.76
C LEU A 179 9.58 7.00 -9.17
N PRO A 180 10.33 6.49 -10.17
CA PRO A 180 9.85 6.40 -11.55
C PRO A 180 8.52 5.66 -11.70
N HIS A 181 7.75 6.06 -12.72
CA HIS A 181 6.51 5.35 -13.10
C HIS A 181 6.77 3.97 -13.74
N THR A 182 7.99 3.73 -14.21
CA THR A 182 8.50 2.44 -14.71
C THR A 182 8.53 1.36 -13.63
N GLY A 183 8.56 1.74 -12.35
CA GLY A 183 8.50 0.81 -11.22
C GLY A 183 9.85 0.42 -10.63
N GLU A 184 10.94 1.03 -11.11
CA GLU A 184 12.28 0.89 -10.53
C GLU A 184 12.31 1.35 -9.07
N GLY A 185 12.95 0.56 -8.20
CA GLY A 185 13.01 0.79 -6.75
C GLY A 185 11.77 0.35 -5.96
N ILE A 186 10.77 -0.22 -6.62
CA ILE A 186 9.55 -0.80 -6.01
C ILE A 186 9.08 -2.08 -6.74
N ASN A 187 9.99 -2.83 -7.36
CA ASN A 187 9.76 -4.13 -7.98
C ASN A 187 9.16 -5.13 -7.01
N PHE A 188 9.54 -5.09 -5.73
CA PHE A 188 9.00 -5.94 -4.66
C PHE A 188 7.46 -5.99 -4.66
N TYR A 189 6.81 -4.85 -4.88
CA TYR A 189 5.35 -4.72 -4.85
C TYR A 189 4.66 -5.14 -6.16
N GLN A 190 5.41 -5.63 -7.15
CA GLN A 190 4.91 -5.99 -8.48
C GLN A 190 4.91 -7.50 -8.66
N PHE A 191 3.73 -8.08 -8.90
CA PHE A 191 3.54 -9.53 -9.04
C PHE A 191 3.23 -9.86 -10.49
N GLU A 192 4.27 -9.98 -11.33
CA GLU A 192 4.11 -10.19 -12.79
C GLU A 192 3.38 -11.50 -13.11
N GLY A 193 3.54 -12.54 -12.29
CA GLY A 193 2.83 -13.81 -12.42
C GLY A 193 1.37 -13.79 -11.93
N ILE A 194 0.87 -12.67 -11.40
CA ILE A 194 -0.48 -12.59 -10.82
C ILE A 194 -1.34 -11.56 -11.55
N HIS A 195 -2.34 -12.05 -12.29
CA HIS A 195 -3.30 -11.18 -13.00
C HIS A 195 -4.39 -10.58 -12.09
N SER A 196 -4.82 -11.33 -11.07
CA SER A 196 -5.84 -10.89 -10.11
C SER A 196 -5.40 -11.18 -8.69
N HIS A 197 -5.10 -10.14 -7.91
CA HIS A 197 -4.70 -10.31 -6.51
C HIS A 197 -5.83 -10.90 -5.66
N LYS A 198 -7.10 -10.55 -5.96
CA LYS A 198 -8.27 -11.15 -5.28
C LYS A 198 -8.33 -12.66 -5.57
N GLY A 199 -8.28 -13.03 -6.86
CA GLY A 199 -8.37 -14.42 -7.28
C GLY A 199 -7.21 -15.27 -6.77
N PHE A 200 -5.98 -14.74 -6.80
CA PHE A 200 -4.81 -15.46 -6.29
C PHE A 200 -4.86 -15.65 -4.77
N LYS A 201 -5.35 -14.65 -4.00
CA LYS A 201 -5.55 -14.83 -2.55
C LYS A 201 -6.62 -15.88 -2.24
N GLN A 202 -7.69 -15.96 -3.04
CA GLN A 202 -8.70 -17.03 -2.90
C GLN A 202 -8.08 -18.39 -3.20
N LEU A 203 -7.34 -18.52 -4.30
CA LEU A 203 -6.58 -19.73 -4.63
C LEU A 203 -5.65 -20.16 -3.48
N TYR A 204 -4.84 -19.23 -2.97
CA TYR A 204 -3.88 -19.51 -1.90
C TYR A 204 -4.59 -19.99 -0.62
N ARG A 205 -5.72 -19.36 -0.25
CA ARG A 205 -6.54 -19.81 0.90
C ARG A 205 -7.11 -21.21 0.69
N SER A 206 -7.66 -21.48 -0.50
CA SER A 206 -8.18 -22.80 -0.84
C SER A 206 -7.09 -23.87 -0.72
N ARG A 207 -5.87 -23.60 -1.24
CA ARG A 207 -4.70 -24.49 -1.08
C ARG A 207 -4.28 -24.73 0.37
N MET A 208 -4.32 -23.72 1.23
CA MET A 208 -4.05 -23.90 2.65
C MET A 208 -5.12 -24.77 3.33
N ASN A 209 -6.38 -24.68 2.88
CA ASN A 209 -7.49 -25.44 3.44
C ASN A 209 -7.49 -26.91 2.99
N GLU A 210 -6.84 -27.22 1.87
CA GLU A 210 -6.58 -28.59 1.39
C GLU A 210 -5.47 -29.31 2.19
N LEU A 211 -4.76 -28.63 3.09
CA LEU A 211 -3.72 -29.25 3.90
C LEU A 211 -4.33 -30.18 4.96
N GLU A 212 -3.98 -31.47 4.88
CA GLU A 212 -4.36 -32.49 5.85
C GLU A 212 -3.63 -32.28 7.19
N LEU A 213 -4.23 -31.48 8.07
CA LEU A 213 -3.66 -31.05 9.35
C LEU A 213 -4.61 -31.36 10.51
N ASP A 214 -4.06 -31.86 11.61
CA ASP A 214 -4.79 -31.95 12.87
C ASP A 214 -4.97 -30.56 13.53
N ALA A 215 -5.87 -30.49 14.51
CA ALA A 215 -6.20 -29.23 15.19
C ALA A 215 -4.99 -28.63 15.94
N GLU A 216 -4.10 -29.47 16.47
CA GLU A 216 -2.90 -29.03 17.18
C GLU A 216 -1.91 -28.35 16.23
N THR A 217 -1.69 -28.94 15.05
CA THR A 217 -0.80 -28.40 14.02
C THR A 217 -1.36 -27.10 13.45
N LYS A 218 -2.67 -27.02 13.19
CA LYS A 218 -3.32 -25.75 12.80
C LYS A 218 -3.10 -24.66 13.84
N GLN A 219 -3.25 -24.97 15.14
CA GLN A 219 -2.99 -23.99 16.20
C GLN A 219 -1.51 -23.55 16.25
N ARG A 220 -0.56 -24.50 16.10
CA ARG A 220 0.87 -24.17 16.02
C ARG A 220 1.20 -23.23 14.86
N ILE A 221 0.55 -23.42 13.71
CA ILE A 221 0.70 -22.51 12.55
C ILE A 221 0.18 -21.11 12.90
N VAL A 222 -0.97 -20.99 13.55
CA VAL A 222 -1.53 -19.70 14.01
C VAL A 222 -0.61 -19.00 15.02
N ASP A 223 -0.06 -19.76 15.97
CA ASP A 223 0.86 -19.25 16.98
C ASP A 223 2.17 -18.77 16.33
N GLU A 224 2.69 -19.53 15.37
CA GLU A 224 3.88 -19.14 14.61
C GLU A 224 3.61 -17.90 13.74
N SER A 225 2.44 -17.75 13.14
CA SER A 225 2.09 -16.53 12.39
C SER A 225 2.06 -15.31 13.32
N ASN A 226 1.58 -15.46 14.55
CA ASN A 226 1.67 -14.40 15.56
C ASN A 226 3.14 -14.07 15.92
N ARG A 227 4.03 -15.06 15.97
CA ARG A 227 5.48 -14.84 16.13
C ARG A 227 6.08 -14.12 14.92
N ALA A 228 5.68 -14.48 13.71
CA ALA A 228 6.06 -13.79 12.48
C ALA A 228 5.68 -12.30 12.53
N PHE A 229 4.46 -11.97 12.96
CA PHE A 229 4.08 -10.57 13.23
C PHE A 229 4.99 -9.91 14.29
N GLY A 230 5.31 -10.62 15.37
CA GLY A 230 6.25 -10.14 16.39
C GLY A 230 7.63 -9.78 15.81
N PHE A 231 8.18 -10.58 14.91
CA PHE A 231 9.44 -10.26 14.23
C PHE A 231 9.32 -9.05 13.29
N ASN A 232 8.22 -8.93 12.55
CA ASN A 232 7.96 -7.73 11.74
C ASN A 232 7.92 -6.47 12.60
N MET A 233 7.34 -6.55 13.80
CA MET A 233 7.35 -5.44 14.75
C MET A 233 8.77 -5.08 15.21
N MET A 234 9.65 -6.05 15.45
CA MET A 234 11.05 -5.78 15.80
C MET A 234 11.76 -5.01 14.69
N VAL A 235 11.56 -5.38 13.42
CA VAL A 235 12.08 -4.66 12.25
C VAL A 235 11.52 -3.23 12.22
N PHE A 236 10.21 -3.05 12.37
CA PHE A 236 9.60 -1.72 12.37
C PHE A 236 10.10 -0.83 13.50
N THR A 237 10.29 -1.39 14.70
CA THR A 237 10.86 -0.66 15.85
C THR A 237 12.30 -0.24 15.59
N GLU A 238 13.15 -1.12 15.04
CA GLU A 238 14.53 -0.77 14.68
C GLU A 238 14.55 0.37 13.64
N LEU A 239 13.73 0.26 12.59
CA LEU A 239 13.61 1.31 11.59
C LEU A 239 13.09 2.62 12.18
N GLU A 240 12.14 2.57 13.11
CA GLU A 240 11.65 3.75 13.80
C GLU A 240 12.77 4.46 14.59
N GLU A 241 13.58 3.70 15.35
CA GLU A 241 14.69 4.26 16.11
C GLU A 241 15.77 4.87 15.20
N ILE A 242 16.14 4.19 14.11
CA ILE A 242 17.08 4.74 13.11
C ILE A 242 16.48 5.99 12.44
N GLY A 243 15.18 5.99 12.17
CA GLY A 243 14.47 7.11 11.57
C GLY A 243 14.56 8.41 12.38
N LYS A 244 14.68 8.30 13.71
CA LYS A 244 14.89 9.43 14.64
C LYS A 244 16.29 10.03 14.52
N THR A 245 17.29 9.24 14.16
CA THR A 245 18.69 9.70 14.05
C THR A 245 19.04 10.23 12.66
N ILE A 246 18.33 9.81 11.62
CA ILE A 246 18.52 10.34 10.26
C ILE A 246 18.07 11.81 10.24
N LYS A 247 18.99 12.75 10.03
CA LYS A 247 18.63 14.15 9.78
C LYS A 247 17.86 14.23 8.47
N GLU A 248 16.81 15.07 8.42
CA GLU A 248 16.20 15.38 7.12
C GLU A 248 17.28 16.03 6.25
N GLU A 249 17.73 15.31 5.22
CA GLU A 249 18.33 16.00 4.09
C GLU A 249 17.23 16.86 3.51
N VAL A 250 17.21 18.13 3.91
CA VAL A 250 16.64 19.19 3.07
C VAL A 250 17.53 19.20 1.84
N LYS A 251 17.27 18.29 0.90
CA LYS A 251 17.53 18.60 -0.49
C LYS A 251 16.57 19.73 -0.78
N ASP A 252 17.06 20.95 -0.56
CA ASP A 252 16.72 22.06 -1.42
C ASP A 252 16.87 21.48 -2.82
N ALA A 253 15.73 21.07 -3.40
CA ALA A 253 15.65 20.96 -4.82
C ALA A 253 15.84 22.42 -5.26
N GLY A 254 17.11 22.80 -5.42
CA GLY A 254 17.49 23.94 -6.22
C GLY A 254 16.60 23.87 -7.44
N PHE A 255 15.88 24.96 -7.67
CA PHE A 255 14.98 25.16 -8.78
C PHE A 255 15.75 24.79 -10.07
N GLY A 256 15.66 23.52 -10.44
CA GLY A 256 16.39 22.92 -11.53
C GLY A 256 15.83 23.51 -12.81
N HIS A 257 16.63 24.40 -13.38
CA HIS A 257 16.35 25.16 -14.57
C HIS A 257 15.88 24.27 -15.73
N SER A 258 14.58 24.32 -16.02
CA SER A 258 14.07 24.00 -17.35
C SER A 258 12.89 24.90 -17.71
N HIS A 259 13.02 26.21 -17.47
CA HIS A 259 12.20 27.24 -18.14
C HIS A 259 12.77 28.66 -17.98
N ALA A 260 14.10 28.80 -17.93
CA ALA A 260 14.76 30.10 -17.74
C ALA A 260 15.84 30.41 -18.80
N GLU A 261 15.86 29.69 -19.93
CA GLU A 261 16.73 30.02 -21.08
C GLU A 261 15.96 30.37 -22.35
N ILE A 262 14.67 30.67 -22.25
CA ILE A 262 13.95 31.37 -23.31
C ILE A 262 13.08 32.41 -22.62
N MET A 263 13.60 33.64 -22.49
CA MET A 263 12.84 34.90 -22.53
C MET A 263 13.75 36.07 -22.15
N GLU A 264 14.69 36.39 -23.05
CA GLU A 264 15.03 37.80 -23.25
C GLU A 264 13.78 38.49 -23.85
N GLY A 265 13.25 39.48 -23.13
CA GLY A 265 12.26 40.42 -23.65
C GLY A 265 10.80 39.93 -23.65
N GLY A 266 10.12 40.02 -22.51
CA GLY A 266 8.67 39.84 -22.45
C GLY A 266 8.05 40.28 -21.13
N ASP A 267 7.16 41.29 -21.21
CA ASP A 267 6.40 41.87 -20.10
C ASP A 267 5.67 40.81 -19.25
N ILE A 268 6.05 40.70 -17.97
CA ILE A 268 5.57 39.70 -16.99
C ILE A 268 4.05 39.73 -16.77
N ASN A 269 3.37 40.80 -17.18
CA ASN A 269 1.94 40.97 -17.04
C ASN A 269 1.06 40.13 -17.99
N LYS A 270 1.65 39.27 -18.84
CA LYS A 270 0.91 38.40 -19.76
C LYS A 270 1.00 36.90 -19.46
N CYS A 271 1.63 36.48 -18.35
CA CYS A 271 1.71 35.06 -17.98
C CYS A 271 0.41 34.56 -17.32
N PRO A 272 -0.32 33.59 -17.90
CA PRO A 272 -1.60 33.09 -17.37
C PRO A 272 -1.48 32.49 -15.96
N TYR A 273 -0.30 31.96 -15.62
CA TYR A 273 0.00 31.32 -14.34
C TYR A 273 0.12 32.33 -13.19
N TYR A 274 0.55 33.57 -13.47
CA TYR A 274 0.65 34.63 -12.47
C TYR A 274 -0.73 35.25 -12.16
N ALA A 275 -1.61 35.33 -13.16
CA ALA A 275 -2.98 35.82 -13.01
C ALA A 275 -3.84 34.89 -12.12
N ALA A 276 -3.68 33.57 -12.24
CA ALA A 276 -4.37 32.59 -11.40
C ALA A 276 -3.98 32.71 -9.91
N LYS A 277 -2.71 33.05 -9.63
CA LYS A 277 -2.19 33.20 -8.26
C LYS A 277 -2.71 34.46 -7.57
N MET A 278 -3.00 35.52 -8.33
CA MET A 278 -3.56 36.78 -7.81
C MET A 278 -5.10 36.75 -7.68
N ALA A 279 -5.80 35.93 -8.48
CA ALA A 279 -7.25 35.75 -8.33
C ALA A 279 -7.63 35.07 -7.00
N ALA A 280 -6.75 34.23 -6.46
CA ALA A 280 -6.93 33.60 -5.15
C ALA A 280 -6.80 34.58 -3.96
N SER A 281 -6.30 35.82 -4.17
CA SER A 281 -6.11 36.81 -3.10
C SER A 281 -7.27 37.82 -2.96
N GLY A 282 -8.42 37.57 -3.60
CA GLY A 282 -9.70 38.21 -3.25
C GLY A 282 -9.85 39.70 -3.58
N ASN A 283 -9.23 40.20 -4.66
CA ASN A 283 -9.37 41.61 -5.08
C ASN A 283 -10.52 41.81 -6.09
N PRO A 284 -11.60 42.55 -5.75
CA PRO A 284 -12.82 42.64 -6.57
C PRO A 284 -12.67 43.43 -7.89
N THR A 285 -11.56 44.14 -8.10
CA THR A 285 -11.35 44.94 -9.33
C THR A 285 -11.03 44.08 -10.57
N HIS A 286 -10.57 42.84 -10.40
CA HIS A 286 -10.18 41.96 -11.51
C HIS A 286 -11.29 41.03 -12.03
N LEU A 287 -12.35 40.77 -11.25
CA LEU A 287 -13.54 40.06 -11.75
C LEU A 287 -14.20 40.81 -12.91
N CYS A 288 -14.24 42.14 -12.81
CA CYS A 288 -14.78 43.00 -13.86
C CYS A 288 -13.90 42.99 -15.13
N GLN A 289 -12.57 42.90 -14.98
CA GLN A 289 -11.65 42.84 -16.11
C GLN A 289 -11.64 41.46 -16.81
N LEU A 290 -11.77 40.37 -16.06
CA LEU A 290 -11.87 39.01 -16.61
C LEU A 290 -13.19 38.83 -17.40
N ALA A 291 -14.31 39.35 -16.88
CA ALA A 291 -15.58 39.37 -17.58
C ALA A 291 -15.52 40.18 -18.88
N MET A 292 -14.86 41.34 -18.87
CA MET A 292 -14.65 42.14 -20.09
C MET A 292 -13.72 41.47 -21.11
N MET A 293 -12.73 40.67 -20.68
CA MET A 293 -11.87 39.91 -21.60
C MET A 293 -12.61 38.73 -22.26
N LEU A 294 -13.43 38.00 -21.50
CA LEU A 294 -14.23 36.90 -22.03
C LEU A 294 -15.30 37.40 -23.03
N LEU A 295 -15.87 38.59 -22.79
CA LEU A 295 -16.79 39.25 -23.70
C LEU A 295 -16.14 39.76 -25.01
N LYS A 296 -14.81 39.77 -25.12
CA LYS A 296 -14.09 40.13 -26.35
C LYS A 296 -13.74 38.94 -27.24
N HIS A 297 -13.94 37.71 -26.76
CA HIS A 297 -13.68 36.50 -27.55
C HIS A 297 -14.88 36.18 -28.46
N PRO A 298 -14.70 36.07 -29.79
CA PRO A 298 -15.79 35.83 -30.73
C PRO A 298 -16.70 34.63 -30.41
N PRO A 299 -16.18 33.47 -29.94
CA PRO A 299 -17.03 32.33 -29.58
C PRO A 299 -17.94 32.63 -28.38
N CYS A 300 -17.44 33.39 -27.40
CA CYS A 300 -18.21 33.79 -26.23
C CYS A 300 -19.28 34.83 -26.58
N GLN A 301 -19.00 35.74 -27.51
CA GLN A 301 -19.99 36.68 -28.03
C GLN A 301 -21.13 35.97 -28.76
N VAL A 302 -20.82 34.93 -29.55
CA VAL A 302 -21.83 34.10 -30.24
C VAL A 302 -22.66 33.30 -29.24
N ALA A 303 -22.03 32.71 -28.22
CA ALA A 303 -22.74 31.99 -27.16
C ALA A 303 -23.65 32.92 -26.33
N LEU A 304 -23.19 34.13 -26.01
CA LEU A 304 -23.97 35.13 -25.30
C LEU A 304 -25.14 35.64 -26.15
N ALA A 305 -24.92 35.91 -27.44
CA ALA A 305 -25.97 36.32 -28.37
C ALA A 305 -27.02 35.23 -28.57
N ALA A 306 -26.62 33.95 -28.65
CA ALA A 306 -27.53 32.82 -28.71
C ALA A 306 -28.38 32.69 -27.43
N TRP A 307 -27.78 32.92 -26.26
CA TRP A 307 -28.50 32.93 -24.98
C TRP A 307 -29.49 34.09 -24.84
N VAL A 308 -29.11 35.29 -25.29
CA VAL A 308 -29.99 36.47 -25.28
C VAL A 308 -31.15 36.30 -26.27
N ALA A 309 -30.90 35.73 -27.46
CA ALA A 309 -31.95 35.41 -28.42
C ALA A 309 -32.92 34.34 -27.90
N PHE A 310 -32.39 33.31 -27.21
CA PHE A 310 -33.19 32.28 -26.56
C PHE A 310 -34.08 32.86 -25.45
N LEU A 311 -33.54 33.73 -24.59
CA LEU A 311 -34.30 34.40 -23.53
C LEU A 311 -35.34 35.38 -24.09
N ALA A 312 -35.00 36.17 -25.10
CA ALA A 312 -35.94 37.09 -25.74
C ALA A 312 -37.11 36.34 -26.42
N GLY A 313 -36.83 35.21 -27.07
CA GLY A 313 -37.85 34.32 -27.63
C GLY A 313 -38.73 33.68 -26.56
N PHE A 314 -38.14 33.28 -25.43
CA PHE A 314 -38.88 32.72 -24.29
C PHE A 314 -39.79 33.75 -23.61
N THR A 315 -39.34 35.01 -23.50
CA THR A 315 -40.17 36.10 -22.96
C THR A 315 -41.25 36.58 -23.92
N ALA A 316 -41.03 36.50 -25.24
CA ALA A 316 -42.04 36.86 -26.24
C ALA A 316 -43.16 35.81 -26.34
N TRP A 317 -42.87 34.54 -26.04
CA TRP A 317 -43.87 33.46 -25.97
C TRP A 317 -44.75 33.53 -24.71
N TYR A 318 -44.25 34.14 -23.63
CA TYR A 318 -44.97 34.20 -22.35
C TYR A 318 -45.80 35.47 -22.13
N LEU A 319 -45.69 36.47 -23.02
CA LEU A 319 -46.34 37.77 -22.89
C LEU A 319 -47.25 38.15 -24.07
N PHE A 320 -47.58 37.20 -24.95
CA PHE A 320 -48.66 37.28 -25.94
C PHE A 320 -49.42 35.96 -26.02
#